data_AF-A0A1L7RJG0-F1
#
_entry.id   AF-A0A1L7RJG0-F1
#
_cell.length_a   1.000
_cell.length_b   1.000
_cell.length_c   1.000
_cell.angle_alpha   90.00
_cell.angle_beta   90.00
_cell.angle_gamma   90.00
#
_symmetry.space_group_name_H-M   'P 1'
#
loop_
_entity.id
_entity.type
_entity.pdbx_description
1 polymer ?
#
loop_
_entity_poly.entity_id
_entity_poly.type
_entity_poly.pdbx_seq_one_letter_code
_entity_poly.pdbx_strand_id
1 'polypeptide(L)'
;MTQQLADDENLLAAVKGIARYDEVIADAPAHPAWVGEAANRHFVPDLELLGSILAIPLGEGATSQSGLLGKGVDAWFAHEFRRAGFESDCVWPRAEDPRVLPRDITRLLAAVPSSTAADLRRRPTRMRSVAPQDATILGRAYTKQVDVVMSSWQTGPELLRRPRRRSTCCTSCDQHVRESRRGYVVIPDAPEGGPEPSAPAP
;
A
#
# COMPACT_ATOMS: atom_id res chain seq x y z
N MET A 1 -16.42 25.52 -23.76
CA MET A 1 -16.34 25.37 -22.29
C MET A 1 -16.96 24.07 -21.79
N THR A 2 -17.90 23.47 -22.52
CA THR A 2 -18.54 22.18 -22.17
C THR A 2 -17.72 20.95 -22.55
N GLN A 3 -16.85 21.05 -23.58
CA GLN A 3 -16.01 19.93 -24.03
C GLN A 3 -14.90 19.59 -23.02
N GLN A 4 -14.26 20.62 -22.43
CA GLN A 4 -13.18 20.46 -21.46
C GLN A 4 -13.62 19.71 -20.19
N LEU A 5 -14.82 20.01 -19.67
CA LEU A 5 -15.38 19.36 -18.49
C LEU A 5 -15.75 17.89 -18.75
N ALA A 6 -16.23 17.57 -19.96
CA ALA A 6 -16.54 16.20 -20.36
C ALA A 6 -15.26 15.38 -20.62
N ASP A 7 -14.21 16.01 -21.15
CA ASP A 7 -12.90 15.39 -21.34
C ASP A 7 -12.22 15.14 -19.98
N ASP A 8 -12.33 16.06 -19.01
CA ASP A 8 -11.83 15.90 -17.64
C ASP A 8 -12.58 14.80 -16.86
N GLU A 9 -13.92 14.71 -16.97
CA GLU A 9 -14.70 13.61 -16.39
C GLU A 9 -14.31 12.25 -16.99
N ASN A 10 -14.04 12.19 -18.30
CA ASN A 10 -13.65 10.97 -18.98
C ASN A 10 -12.18 10.58 -18.67
N LEU A 11 -11.32 11.57 -18.38
CA LEU A 11 -9.95 11.36 -17.90
C LEU A 11 -9.95 10.76 -16.49
N LEU A 12 -10.78 11.28 -15.59
CA LEU A 12 -10.96 10.76 -14.23
C LEU A 12 -11.55 9.34 -14.23
N ALA A 13 -12.50 9.05 -15.13
CA ALA A 13 -13.06 7.72 -15.31
C ALA A 13 -12.04 6.67 -15.84
N ALA A 14 -10.96 7.12 -16.49
CA ALA A 14 -9.93 6.24 -17.05
C ALA A 14 -8.83 5.85 -16.04
N VAL A 15 -8.66 6.59 -14.95
CA VAL A 15 -7.63 6.30 -13.94
C VAL A 15 -8.02 5.03 -13.18
N LYS A 16 -7.15 4.01 -13.20
CA LYS A 16 -7.42 2.69 -12.62
C LYS A 16 -6.51 2.39 -11.44
N GLY A 17 -7.06 1.66 -10.47
CA GLY A 17 -6.32 1.14 -9.32
C GLY A 17 -5.90 2.25 -8.36
N ILE A 18 -4.66 2.17 -7.89
CA ILE A 18 -4.07 3.10 -6.90
C ILE A 18 -3.85 4.50 -7.48
N ALA A 19 -3.68 4.62 -8.81
CA ALA A 19 -3.45 5.90 -9.48
C ALA A 19 -4.55 6.94 -9.23
N ARG A 20 -5.76 6.50 -8.85
CA ARG A 20 -6.87 7.39 -8.46
C ARG A 20 -6.55 8.29 -7.27
N TYR A 21 -5.61 7.87 -6.43
CA TYR A 21 -5.27 8.57 -5.20
C TYR A 21 -4.01 9.42 -5.34
N ASP A 22 -3.33 9.39 -6.50
CA ASP A 22 -2.03 10.05 -6.68
C ASP A 22 -2.11 11.55 -6.46
N GLU A 23 -3.13 12.22 -7.01
CA GLU A 23 -3.30 13.68 -6.89
C GLU A 23 -3.51 14.09 -5.43
N VAL A 24 -4.43 13.44 -4.73
CA VAL A 24 -4.69 13.71 -3.30
C VAL A 24 -3.46 13.43 -2.43
N ILE A 25 -2.68 12.41 -2.76
CA ILE A 25 -1.44 12.09 -2.04
C ILE A 25 -0.33 13.10 -2.36
N ALA A 26 -0.26 13.61 -3.60
CA ALA A 26 0.73 14.59 -4.03
C ALA A 26 0.46 15.97 -3.42
N ASP A 27 -0.81 16.34 -3.27
CA ASP A 27 -1.25 17.61 -2.66
C ASP A 27 -1.22 17.59 -1.13
N ALA A 28 -1.01 16.41 -0.53
CA ALA A 28 -1.00 16.27 0.92
C ALA A 28 0.10 17.12 1.57
N PRO A 29 -0.21 17.85 2.65
CA PRO A 29 0.78 18.66 3.35
C PRO A 29 1.90 17.78 3.95
N ALA A 30 3.15 18.23 3.80
CA ALA A 30 4.34 17.50 4.26
C ALA A 30 4.55 17.61 5.79
N HIS A 31 3.59 17.13 6.57
CA HIS A 31 3.71 17.10 8.03
C HIS A 31 4.74 16.07 8.48
N PRO A 32 5.62 16.40 9.45
CA PRO A 32 6.59 15.45 9.97
C PRO A 32 5.88 14.28 10.62
N ALA A 33 6.19 13.06 10.16
CA ALA A 33 5.55 11.84 10.65
C ALA A 33 5.91 11.49 12.10
N TRP A 34 7.01 12.06 12.58
CA TRP A 34 7.51 11.84 13.92
C TRP A 34 7.51 13.16 14.67
N VAL A 35 6.79 13.21 15.80
CA VAL A 35 6.66 14.38 16.66
C VAL A 35 7.38 14.11 17.99
N GLY A 36 7.92 15.16 18.59
CA GLY A 36 8.69 15.08 19.84
C GLY A 36 10.19 14.91 19.63
N GLU A 37 10.93 14.98 20.74
CA GLU A 37 12.39 14.96 20.74
C GLU A 37 12.95 13.68 21.37
N ALA A 38 14.04 13.16 20.78
CA ALA A 38 14.81 12.03 21.29
C ALA A 38 13.94 10.86 21.79
N ALA A 39 13.90 10.65 23.11
CA ALA A 39 13.20 9.53 23.74
C ALA A 39 11.67 9.62 23.71
N ASN A 40 11.10 10.82 23.49
CA ASN A 40 9.64 11.03 23.42
C ASN A 40 9.12 11.11 21.97
N ARG A 41 9.97 10.73 21.00
CA ARG A 41 9.61 10.73 19.59
C ARG A 41 8.54 9.65 19.33
N HIS A 42 7.37 10.07 18.86
CA HIS A 42 6.27 9.17 18.54
C HIS A 42 5.74 9.45 17.13
N PHE A 43 5.18 8.41 16.52
CA PHE A 43 4.63 8.49 15.17
C PHE A 43 3.22 9.08 15.22
N VAL A 44 2.94 10.07 14.36
CA VAL A 44 1.62 10.69 14.21
C VAL A 44 1.11 10.43 12.79
N PRO A 45 0.12 9.53 12.62
CA PRO A 45 -0.45 9.22 11.31
C PRO A 45 -1.22 10.41 10.75
N ASP A 46 -1.16 10.60 9.42
CA ASP A 46 -1.99 11.60 8.75
C ASP A 46 -3.40 11.06 8.49
N LEU A 47 -4.28 11.23 9.47
CA LEU A 47 -5.67 10.77 9.41
C LEU A 47 -6.56 11.66 8.54
N GLU A 48 -6.18 12.93 8.32
CA GLU A 48 -6.92 13.84 7.43
C GLU A 48 -6.73 13.43 5.97
N LEU A 49 -5.50 13.08 5.59
CA LEU A 49 -5.21 12.49 4.28
C LEU A 49 -5.97 11.17 4.09
N LEU A 50 -6.00 10.30 5.10
CA LEU A 50 -6.77 9.06 5.04
C LEU A 50 -8.26 9.32 4.79
N GLY A 51 -8.84 10.30 5.48
CA GLY A 51 -10.22 10.74 5.27
C GLY A 51 -10.46 11.20 3.82
N SER A 52 -9.54 12.01 3.29
CA SER A 52 -9.61 12.52 1.91
C SER A 52 -9.52 11.41 0.87
N ILE A 53 -8.63 10.43 1.07
CA ILE A 53 -8.48 9.26 0.19
C ILE A 53 -9.75 8.39 0.21
N LEU A 54 -10.35 8.17 1.38
CA LEU A 54 -11.57 7.35 1.52
C LEU A 54 -12.82 8.06 1.00
N ALA A 55 -12.83 9.40 0.97
CA ALA A 55 -13.93 10.17 0.42
C ALA A 55 -14.13 9.92 -1.09
N ILE A 56 -13.05 9.69 -1.85
CA ILE A 56 -13.10 9.41 -3.31
C ILE A 56 -14.00 8.20 -3.63
N PRO A 57 -13.69 6.96 -3.19
CA PRO A 57 -14.51 5.80 -3.51
C PRO A 57 -15.91 5.87 -2.89
N LEU A 58 -16.09 6.55 -1.75
CA LEU A 58 -17.41 6.76 -1.16
C LEU A 58 -18.28 7.69 -2.02
N GLY A 59 -17.70 8.78 -2.54
CA GLY A 59 -18.37 9.70 -3.46
C GLY A 59 -18.72 9.06 -4.80
N GLU A 60 -17.87 8.12 -5.27
CA GLU A 60 -18.11 7.32 -6.48
C GLU A 60 -19.16 6.19 -6.29
N GLY A 61 -19.68 6.01 -5.07
CA GLY A 61 -20.62 4.91 -4.77
C GLY A 61 -19.99 3.52 -4.82
N ALA A 62 -18.67 3.42 -4.60
CA ALA A 62 -17.94 2.16 -4.65
C ALA A 62 -18.44 1.19 -3.57
N THR A 63 -18.76 -0.03 -3.97
CA THR A 63 -19.13 -1.09 -3.04
C THR A 63 -17.90 -1.69 -2.37
N SER A 64 -18.07 -2.33 -1.20
CA SER A 64 -16.99 -3.05 -0.53
C SER A 64 -16.35 -4.16 -1.40
N GLN A 65 -17.07 -4.65 -2.42
CA GLN A 65 -16.56 -5.65 -3.36
C GLN A 65 -15.70 -5.08 -4.49
N SER A 66 -15.75 -3.76 -4.74
CA SER A 66 -14.92 -3.09 -5.75
C SER A 66 -13.42 -3.14 -5.45
N GLY A 67 -13.06 -3.29 -4.17
CA GLY A 67 -11.68 -3.26 -3.70
C GLY A 67 -11.03 -1.88 -3.72
N LEU A 68 -11.74 -0.82 -4.13
CA LEU A 68 -11.21 0.54 -4.21
C LEU A 68 -10.87 1.09 -2.83
N LEU A 69 -11.75 0.92 -1.85
CA LEU A 69 -11.48 1.28 -0.45
C LEU A 69 -10.18 0.64 0.06
N GLY A 70 -9.97 -0.65 -0.23
CA GLY A 70 -8.74 -1.35 0.14
C GLY A 70 -7.51 -0.70 -0.51
N LYS A 71 -7.56 -0.46 -1.82
CA LYS A 71 -6.47 0.18 -2.55
C LYS A 71 -6.14 1.60 -2.06
N GLY A 72 -7.15 2.36 -1.63
CA GLY A 72 -6.96 3.66 -1.00
C GLY A 72 -6.20 3.55 0.32
N VAL A 73 -6.60 2.60 1.17
CA VAL A 73 -5.90 2.28 2.42
C VAL A 73 -4.45 1.86 2.15
N ASP A 74 -4.21 1.01 1.14
CA ASP A 74 -2.86 0.56 0.78
C ASP A 74 -1.97 1.70 0.28
N ALA A 75 -2.52 2.61 -0.53
CA ALA A 75 -1.84 3.81 -0.98
C ALA A 75 -1.47 4.73 0.19
N TRP A 76 -2.38 4.91 1.15
CA TRP A 76 -2.12 5.64 2.38
C TRP A 76 -1.00 5.00 3.21
N PHE A 77 -1.04 3.69 3.46
CA PHE A 77 0.03 3.02 4.20
C PHE A 77 1.40 3.15 3.51
N ALA A 78 1.44 3.02 2.19
CA ALA A 78 2.67 3.21 1.44
C ALA A 78 3.20 4.65 1.56
N HIS A 79 2.32 5.64 1.57
CA HIS A 79 2.66 7.04 1.84
C HIS A 79 3.18 7.22 3.27
N GLU A 80 2.50 6.68 4.28
CA GLU A 80 2.88 6.76 5.69
C GLU A 80 4.25 6.13 5.97
N PHE A 81 4.56 5.00 5.33
CA PHE A 81 5.90 4.41 5.44
C PHE A 81 6.99 5.34 4.87
N ARG A 82 6.73 6.00 3.74
CA ARG A 82 7.68 7.00 3.20
C ARG A 82 7.83 8.19 4.13
N ARG A 83 6.72 8.71 4.66
CA ARG A 83 6.69 9.77 5.69
C ARG A 83 7.46 9.36 6.95
N ALA A 84 7.39 8.09 7.35
CA ALA A 84 8.14 7.55 8.48
C ALA A 84 9.67 7.47 8.25
N GLY A 85 10.14 7.71 7.03
CA GLY A 85 11.56 7.70 6.65
C GLY A 85 12.02 6.45 5.91
N PHE A 86 11.10 5.56 5.52
CA PHE A 86 11.46 4.43 4.66
C PHE A 86 11.73 4.91 3.23
N GLU A 87 12.71 4.27 2.59
CA GLU A 87 13.11 4.64 1.23
C GLU A 87 12.00 4.39 0.22
N SER A 88 11.80 5.35 -0.68
CA SER A 88 10.66 5.40 -1.60
C SER A 88 10.48 4.14 -2.45
N ASP A 89 11.59 3.59 -2.96
CA ASP A 89 11.60 2.41 -3.84
C ASP A 89 11.56 1.07 -3.09
N CYS A 90 11.80 1.08 -1.76
CA CYS A 90 11.64 -0.10 -0.91
C CYS A 90 10.18 -0.37 -0.56
N VAL A 91 9.31 0.64 -0.61
CA VAL A 91 7.90 0.56 -0.21
C VAL A 91 7.01 0.44 -1.45
N TRP A 92 6.25 -0.65 -1.54
CA TRP A 92 5.26 -0.84 -2.59
C TRP A 92 3.84 -0.80 -2.02
N PRO A 93 2.86 -0.22 -2.75
CA PRO A 93 2.97 0.37 -4.10
C PRO A 93 3.75 1.70 -4.12
N ARG A 94 4.59 1.91 -5.14
CA ARG A 94 5.34 3.16 -5.39
C ARG A 94 4.40 4.36 -5.61
N ALA A 95 4.88 5.56 -5.30
CA ALA A 95 4.14 6.82 -5.48
C ALA A 95 3.81 7.10 -6.96
N GLU A 96 4.64 6.60 -7.87
CA GLU A 96 4.45 6.72 -9.31
C GLU A 96 4.61 5.35 -9.98
N ASP A 97 4.08 5.23 -11.19
CA ASP A 97 4.31 4.06 -12.01
C ASP A 97 5.80 3.89 -12.38
N PRO A 98 6.31 2.65 -12.46
CA PRO A 98 5.65 1.41 -12.07
C PRO A 98 5.45 1.26 -10.55
N ARG A 99 4.25 0.82 -10.14
CA ARG A 99 3.89 0.63 -8.70
C ARG A 99 4.70 -0.43 -7.99
N VAL A 100 5.10 -1.48 -8.70
CA VAL A 100 5.97 -2.52 -8.18
C VAL A 100 7.23 -2.52 -9.02
N LEU A 101 8.33 -2.08 -8.41
CA LEU A 101 9.65 -2.14 -9.03
C LEU A 101 10.71 -2.32 -7.94
N PRO A 102 11.53 -3.39 -8.02
CA PRO A 102 12.66 -3.57 -7.13
C PRO A 102 13.62 -2.39 -7.14
N ARG A 103 14.02 -1.96 -5.95
CA ARG A 103 15.04 -0.93 -5.71
C ARG A 103 16.33 -1.18 -6.49
N ASP A 104 16.73 -2.43 -6.63
CA ASP A 104 17.96 -2.78 -7.34
C ASP A 104 17.86 -2.42 -8.84
N ILE A 105 16.67 -2.48 -9.43
CA ILE A 105 16.43 -1.98 -10.79
C ILE A 105 16.53 -0.46 -10.83
N THR A 106 15.96 0.26 -9.85
CA THR A 106 16.05 1.73 -9.82
C THR A 106 17.50 2.21 -9.65
N ARG A 107 18.28 1.53 -8.82
CA ARG A 107 19.73 1.75 -8.67
C ARG A 107 20.50 1.45 -9.95
N LEU A 108 20.21 0.34 -10.64
CA LEU A 108 20.82 0.04 -11.93
C LEU A 108 20.52 1.14 -12.95
N LEU A 109 19.27 1.61 -13.02
CA LEU A 109 18.86 2.70 -13.90
C LEU A 109 19.52 4.04 -13.55
N ALA A 110 19.92 4.25 -12.30
CA ALA A 110 20.68 5.42 -11.87
C ALA A 110 22.18 5.32 -12.24
N ALA A 111 22.72 4.10 -12.37
CA ALA A 111 24.13 3.87 -12.68
C ALA A 111 24.45 3.86 -14.18
N VAL A 112 23.46 3.66 -15.06
CA VAL A 112 23.65 3.64 -16.52
C VAL A 112 23.56 5.06 -17.12
N PRO A 113 24.14 5.30 -18.32
CA PRO A 113 24.04 6.58 -19.00
C PRO A 113 22.60 7.06 -19.19
N SER A 114 22.38 8.37 -19.10
CA SER A 114 21.05 8.99 -19.08
C SER A 114 20.19 8.67 -20.31
N SER A 115 20.81 8.55 -21.50
CA SER A 115 20.13 8.17 -22.74
C SER A 115 19.54 6.76 -22.68
N THR A 116 20.33 5.81 -22.18
CA THR A 116 19.92 4.42 -21.98
C THR A 116 18.91 4.31 -20.83
N ALA A 117 19.14 5.03 -19.72
CA ALA A 117 18.23 5.06 -18.58
C ALA A 117 16.84 5.56 -18.98
N ALA A 118 16.76 6.62 -19.78
CA ALA A 118 15.50 7.20 -20.24
C ALA A 118 14.68 6.19 -21.07
N ASP A 119 15.34 5.45 -21.96
CA ASP A 119 14.65 4.41 -22.72
C ASP A 119 14.21 3.24 -21.84
N LEU A 120 15.10 2.78 -20.95
CA LEU A 120 14.80 1.67 -20.05
C LEU A 120 13.71 2.01 -19.03
N ARG A 121 13.56 3.26 -18.56
CA ARG A 121 12.45 3.66 -17.66
C ARG A 121 11.08 3.54 -18.31
N ARG A 122 10.98 3.71 -19.62
CA ARG A 122 9.70 3.62 -20.36
C ARG A 122 9.23 2.20 -20.63
N ARG A 123 10.13 1.22 -20.60
CA ARG A 123 9.76 -0.17 -20.96
C ARG A 123 8.97 -0.88 -19.86
N PRO A 124 9.35 -0.82 -18.56
CA PRO A 124 8.63 -1.47 -17.47
C PRO A 124 7.18 -1.01 -17.34
N THR A 125 6.87 0.25 -17.62
CA THR A 125 5.47 0.74 -17.55
C THR A 125 4.53 0.00 -18.51
N ARG A 126 5.06 -0.55 -19.60
CA ARG A 126 4.33 -1.35 -20.59
C ARG A 126 4.43 -2.87 -20.35
N MET A 127 5.40 -3.31 -19.54
CA MET A 127 5.68 -4.73 -19.30
C MET A 127 5.19 -5.19 -17.93
N ARG A 128 3.91 -5.58 -17.84
CA ARG A 128 3.28 -6.04 -16.60
C ARG A 128 3.91 -7.30 -16.00
N SER A 129 4.64 -8.09 -16.79
CA SER A 129 5.40 -9.25 -16.31
C SER A 129 6.62 -8.86 -15.45
N VAL A 130 7.18 -7.67 -15.67
CA VAL A 130 8.37 -7.17 -14.96
C VAL A 130 7.98 -6.17 -13.88
N ALA A 131 6.97 -5.34 -14.17
CA ALA A 131 6.46 -4.31 -13.29
C ALA A 131 4.93 -4.43 -13.18
N PRO A 132 4.44 -5.36 -12.35
CA PRO A 132 3.01 -5.52 -12.10
C PRO A 132 2.46 -4.30 -11.34
N GLN A 133 1.13 -4.15 -11.37
CA GLN A 133 0.44 -3.13 -10.59
C GLN A 133 0.22 -3.55 -9.13
N ASP A 134 0.12 -4.86 -8.90
CA ASP A 134 -0.09 -5.45 -7.59
C ASP A 134 1.14 -6.28 -7.19
N ALA A 135 1.57 -6.18 -5.93
CA ALA A 135 2.70 -6.95 -5.43
C ALA A 135 2.28 -8.40 -5.16
N THR A 136 3.12 -9.37 -5.56
CA THR A 136 2.88 -10.78 -5.25
C THR A 136 4.11 -11.41 -4.65
N ILE A 137 3.89 -12.29 -3.68
CA ILE A 137 4.97 -13.08 -3.06
C ILE A 137 4.69 -14.54 -3.30
N LEU A 138 5.71 -15.26 -3.75
CA LEU A 138 5.69 -16.70 -3.88
C LEU A 138 5.81 -17.34 -2.48
N GLY A 139 4.72 -17.95 -2.01
CA GLY A 139 4.75 -18.82 -0.84
C GLY A 139 5.18 -20.23 -1.21
N ARG A 140 5.38 -21.09 -0.20
CA ARG A 140 5.82 -22.49 -0.38
C ARG A 140 4.95 -23.32 -1.33
N ALA A 141 3.65 -23.04 -1.40
CA ALA A 141 2.70 -23.77 -2.23
C ALA A 141 1.90 -22.88 -3.19
N TYR A 142 1.81 -21.57 -2.94
CA TYR A 142 0.96 -20.66 -3.71
C TYR A 142 1.54 -19.25 -3.74
N THR A 143 1.32 -18.56 -4.85
CA THR A 143 1.54 -17.12 -4.98
C THR A 143 0.43 -16.37 -4.26
N LYS A 144 0.78 -15.39 -3.43
CA LYS A 144 -0.18 -14.57 -2.69
C LYS A 144 0.03 -13.09 -3.00
N GLN A 145 -1.02 -12.36 -3.36
CA GLN A 145 -0.99 -10.91 -3.59
C GLN A 145 -0.90 -10.13 -2.28
N VAL A 146 0.15 -9.33 -2.07
CA VAL A 146 0.31 -8.47 -0.89
C VAL A 146 -0.15 -7.06 -1.23
N ASP A 147 -0.75 -6.41 -0.23
CA ASP A 147 -1.32 -5.09 -0.39
C ASP A 147 -0.24 -4.00 -0.17
N VAL A 148 0.52 -4.09 0.93
CA VAL A 148 1.72 -3.26 1.15
C VAL A 148 2.90 -4.13 1.57
N VAL A 149 4.02 -3.97 0.88
CA VAL A 149 5.25 -4.73 1.13
C VAL A 149 6.46 -3.82 1.12
N MET A 150 7.40 -4.15 2.01
CA MET A 150 8.77 -3.70 1.90
C MET A 150 9.67 -4.89 1.57
N SER A 151 10.47 -4.79 0.51
CA SER A 151 11.39 -5.86 0.15
C SER A 151 12.62 -5.36 -0.60
N SER A 152 13.73 -6.08 -0.44
CA SER A 152 14.92 -5.95 -1.31
C SER A 152 15.26 -7.32 -1.90
N TRP A 153 15.97 -7.36 -3.04
CA TRP A 153 16.41 -8.65 -3.58
C TRP A 153 17.43 -9.37 -2.69
N GLN A 154 18.22 -8.62 -1.91
CA GLN A 154 19.25 -9.20 -1.05
C GLN A 154 18.67 -9.81 0.24
N THR A 155 17.63 -9.20 0.80
CA THR A 155 17.06 -9.57 2.11
C THR A 155 15.71 -10.28 2.02
N GLY A 156 15.02 -10.17 0.89
CA GLY A 156 13.65 -10.67 0.71
C GLY A 156 12.61 -9.70 1.29
N PRO A 157 11.39 -10.16 1.59
CA PRO A 157 10.34 -9.35 2.20
C PRO A 157 10.64 -9.08 3.67
N GLU A 158 10.67 -7.81 4.06
CA GLU A 158 10.99 -7.36 5.41
C GLU A 158 9.75 -6.98 6.22
N LEU A 159 8.72 -6.42 5.55
CA LEU A 159 7.42 -6.08 6.16
C LEU A 159 6.29 -6.44 5.21
N LEU A 160 5.24 -7.06 5.75
CA LEU A 160 4.03 -7.47 5.01
C LEU A 160 2.77 -7.05 5.75
N ARG A 161 1.96 -6.21 5.10
CA ARG A 161 0.60 -5.91 5.55
C ARG A 161 -0.39 -6.55 4.57
N ARG A 162 -1.42 -7.20 5.12
CA ARG A 162 -2.59 -7.64 4.35
C ARG A 162 -3.89 -7.35 5.12
N PRO A 163 -4.94 -6.82 4.49
CA PRO A 163 -6.27 -6.90 5.07
C PRO A 163 -6.75 -8.35 5.04
N ARG A 164 -7.38 -8.79 6.14
CA ARG A 164 -8.05 -10.09 6.21
C ARG A 164 -9.22 -10.08 5.22
N ARG A 165 -9.07 -10.73 4.06
CA ARG A 165 -10.23 -11.07 3.23
C ARG A 165 -10.97 -12.23 3.92
N ARG A 166 -12.22 -12.02 4.31
CA ARG A 166 -13.16 -13.11 4.61
C ARG A 166 -13.60 -13.70 3.26
N SER A 167 -12.80 -14.59 2.69
CA SER A 167 -13.31 -15.50 1.67
C SER A 167 -14.08 -16.61 2.39
N THR A 168 -15.23 -16.99 1.85
CA THR A 168 -16.23 -17.89 2.44
C THR A 168 -15.76 -19.35 2.61
N CYS A 169 -14.46 -19.64 2.56
CA CYS A 169 -13.94 -20.99 2.45
C CYS A 169 -13.25 -21.54 3.71
N CYS A 170 -12.89 -20.75 4.74
CA CYS A 170 -11.95 -21.28 5.74
C CYS A 170 -12.29 -20.91 7.20
N THR A 171 -13.12 -21.74 7.84
CA THR A 171 -13.27 -21.80 9.31
C THR A 171 -12.09 -22.53 9.98
N SER A 172 -11.20 -23.20 9.24
CA SER A 172 -10.10 -24.02 9.82
C SER A 172 -8.69 -23.42 9.70
N CYS A 173 -8.53 -22.20 9.17
CA CYS A 173 -7.19 -21.62 8.92
C CYS A 173 -6.53 -21.00 10.17
N ASP A 174 -7.23 -20.88 11.30
CA ASP A 174 -6.75 -20.11 12.46
C ASP A 174 -5.62 -20.80 13.26
N GLN A 175 -5.21 -22.04 12.94
CA GLN A 175 -4.34 -22.80 13.83
C GLN A 175 -2.87 -22.98 13.40
N HIS A 176 -2.47 -22.58 12.19
CA HIS A 176 -1.15 -22.97 11.65
C HIS A 176 -0.14 -21.85 11.35
N VAL A 177 -0.40 -20.61 11.78
CA VAL A 177 0.64 -19.56 11.78
C VAL A 177 1.33 -19.55 13.15
N ARG A 178 2.08 -20.61 13.46
CA ARG A 178 3.10 -20.58 14.52
C ARG A 178 4.43 -21.09 13.96
N GLU A 179 5.44 -20.26 14.21
CA GLU A 179 6.88 -20.47 14.05
C GLU A 179 7.43 -20.64 12.63
N SER A 180 7.96 -19.52 12.10
CA SER A 180 9.22 -19.55 11.37
C SER A 180 10.23 -18.70 12.15
N ARG A 181 11.35 -19.30 12.55
CA ARG A 181 12.47 -18.68 13.29
C ARG A 181 13.30 -17.70 12.43
N ARG A 182 12.65 -16.73 11.81
CA ARG A 182 13.29 -15.52 11.27
C ARG A 182 12.43 -14.35 11.71
N GLY A 183 13.07 -13.35 12.32
CA GLY A 183 12.42 -12.22 12.98
C GLY A 183 11.62 -11.35 12.02
N TYR A 184 10.43 -11.79 11.65
CA TYR A 184 9.40 -10.96 11.04
C TYR A 184 8.66 -10.25 12.16
N VAL A 185 8.58 -8.93 12.10
CA VAL A 185 7.62 -8.18 12.92
C VAL A 185 6.25 -8.35 12.26
N VAL A 186 5.51 -9.34 12.72
CA VAL A 186 4.06 -9.42 12.50
C VAL A 186 3.45 -8.44 13.50
N ILE A 187 2.80 -7.37 13.04
CA ILE A 187 2.02 -6.51 13.93
C ILE A 187 0.76 -7.30 14.31
N PRO A 188 0.59 -7.75 15.57
CA PRO A 188 -0.62 -8.44 15.99
C PRO A 188 -1.78 -7.44 16.14
N ASP A 189 -3.01 -7.89 15.88
CA ASP A 189 -4.22 -7.13 16.21
C ASP A 189 -4.30 -6.90 17.73
N ALA A 190 -4.95 -5.80 18.12
CA ALA A 190 -5.31 -5.55 19.51
C ALA A 190 -6.15 -6.73 20.05
N PRO A 191 -5.95 -7.18 21.30
CA PRO A 191 -6.75 -8.26 21.86
C PRO A 191 -8.22 -7.83 21.92
N GLU A 192 -9.09 -8.55 21.20
CA GLU A 192 -10.53 -8.48 21.40
C GLU A 192 -10.86 -9.06 22.78
N GLY A 193 -10.98 -8.16 23.75
CA GLY A 193 -11.31 -8.46 25.14
C GLY A 193 -11.91 -7.23 25.81
N GLY A 194 -13.02 -6.72 25.26
CA GLY A 194 -13.88 -5.81 25.99
C GLY A 194 -14.60 -6.58 27.12
N PRO A 195 -14.81 -5.96 28.30
CA PRO A 195 -15.48 -6.62 29.42
C PRO A 195 -16.92 -7.03 29.04
N GLU A 196 -17.29 -8.27 29.36
CA GLU A 196 -18.66 -8.77 29.24
C GLU A 196 -19.65 -7.86 29.98
N PRO A 197 -20.84 -7.58 29.41
CA PRO A 197 -21.90 -6.91 30.15
C PRO A 197 -22.43 -7.85 31.23
N SER A 198 -22.27 -7.44 32.50
CA SER A 198 -22.84 -8.11 33.67
C SER A 198 -24.36 -8.22 33.54
N ALA A 199 -24.89 -9.45 33.64
CA ALA A 199 -26.32 -9.71 33.69
C ALA A 199 -26.99 -9.03 34.90
N PRO A 200 -28.27 -8.60 34.78
CA PRO A 200 -29.00 -8.06 35.92
C PRO A 200 -29.32 -9.18 36.94
N ALA A 201 -29.03 -8.90 38.21
CA ALA A 201 -29.36 -9.76 39.35
C ALA A 201 -30.89 -9.81 39.59
N PRO A 202 -31.40 -10.91 40.18
CA PRO A 202 -32.84 -11.15 40.38
C PRO A 202 -33.51 -10.20 41.37
#